data_AF-A0A6P0VLR9-F1
#
_entry.id   AF-A0A6P0VLR9-F1
#
_cell.length_a   1.000
_cell.length_b   1.000
_cell.length_c   1.000
_cell.angle_alpha   90.00
_cell.angle_beta   90.00
_cell.angle_gamma   90.00
#
_symmetry.space_group_name_H-M   'P 1'
#
loop_
_entity.id
_entity.type
_entity.pdbx_description
1 polymer ?
#
loop_
_entity_poly.entity_id
_entity_poly.type
_entity_poly.pdbx_seq_one_letter_code
_entity_poly.pdbx_strand_id
1 'polypeptide(L)'
;TPQGIGLLCGQTSKEYLAAIDAYGASAHAKIQELSNGQEFPQTIAFTSGRPGRAQYLFCFPGTGHKLKSRKIFTADGETLELRGTGLQSLLPPSPHPITGCYQWLPGCSPEEIETAIAPDWVRVQMTATAFTSKLVSRQRRNSLKKIAPPVTLVPVRKIPAQHPQKKLCYCWR
;
A
#
# COMPACT_ATOMS: atom_id res chain seq x y z
N THR A 1 -13.59 22.59 -21.36
CA THR A 1 -13.73 21.18 -20.93
C THR A 1 -12.85 20.96 -19.71
N PRO A 2 -13.29 20.20 -18.68
CA PRO A 2 -12.41 19.90 -17.54
C PRO A 2 -11.14 19.23 -18.04
N GLN A 3 -9.99 19.62 -17.49
CA GLN A 3 -8.69 19.08 -17.93
C GLN A 3 -8.41 17.70 -17.33
N GLY A 4 -9.13 17.26 -16.30
CA GLY A 4 -8.93 15.95 -15.67
C GLY A 4 -10.17 15.47 -14.92
N ILE A 5 -10.13 14.21 -14.50
CA ILE A 5 -11.20 13.47 -13.85
C ILE A 5 -10.70 13.01 -12.48
N GLY A 6 -11.25 13.59 -11.43
CA GLY A 6 -11.02 13.17 -10.05
C GLY A 6 -12.12 12.20 -9.60
N LEU A 7 -11.72 11.06 -9.04
CA LEU A 7 -12.58 10.11 -8.37
C LEU A 7 -12.43 10.25 -6.86
N LEU A 8 -13.49 10.70 -6.19
CA LEU A 8 -13.52 10.78 -4.73
C LEU A 8 -13.85 9.40 -4.16
N CYS A 9 -12.94 8.85 -3.34
CA CYS A 9 -13.16 7.58 -2.63
C CYS A 9 -14.08 7.77 -1.42
N GLY A 10 -14.72 6.68 -0.99
CA GLY A 10 -15.60 6.65 0.18
C GLY A 10 -16.95 6.00 -0.09
N GLN A 11 -17.87 6.24 0.85
CA GLN A 11 -19.22 5.70 0.82
C GLN A 11 -20.09 6.39 -0.25
N THR A 12 -20.71 5.58 -1.10
CA THR A 12 -21.81 5.97 -1.99
C THR A 12 -23.13 5.46 -1.44
N SER A 13 -24.24 5.66 -2.17
CA SER A 13 -25.54 5.10 -1.79
C SER A 13 -25.62 3.56 -1.89
N LYS A 14 -24.68 2.91 -2.60
CA LYS A 14 -24.71 1.46 -2.87
C LYS A 14 -23.56 0.68 -2.23
N GLU A 15 -22.40 1.32 -2.14
CA GLU A 15 -21.13 0.65 -1.79
C GLU A 15 -20.11 1.64 -1.27
N TYR A 16 -18.99 1.15 -0.73
CA TYR A 16 -17.82 1.95 -0.44
C TYR A 16 -16.73 1.71 -1.48
N LEU A 17 -16.26 2.76 -2.14
CA LEU A 17 -15.18 2.68 -3.11
C LEU A 17 -13.85 3.04 -2.44
N ALA A 18 -12.87 2.15 -2.53
CA ALA A 18 -11.52 2.37 -2.04
C ALA A 18 -10.51 2.24 -3.19
N ALA A 19 -9.41 2.96 -3.07
CA ALA A 19 -8.28 2.80 -3.98
C ALA A 19 -7.03 2.33 -3.25
N ILE A 20 -6.29 1.42 -3.88
CA ILE A 20 -4.99 0.94 -3.42
C ILE A 20 -3.94 1.59 -4.33
N ASP A 21 -3.25 2.61 -3.85
CA ASP A 21 -2.19 3.32 -4.59
C ASP A 21 -0.82 2.75 -4.21
N ALA A 22 -0.21 2.03 -5.17
CA ALA A 22 1.14 1.53 -5.07
C ALA A 22 2.12 2.59 -5.57
N TYR A 23 2.90 3.15 -4.63
CA TYR A 23 4.01 4.04 -4.91
C TYR A 23 5.32 3.28 -4.86
N GLY A 24 5.70 2.67 -5.98
CA GLY A 24 7.00 2.03 -6.18
C GLY A 24 6.98 0.52 -5.98
N ALA A 25 8.09 -0.14 -6.31
CA ALA A 25 8.17 -1.60 -6.35
C ALA A 25 7.97 -2.24 -4.96
N SER A 26 8.44 -1.60 -3.89
CA SER A 26 8.26 -2.11 -2.53
C SER A 26 6.81 -2.03 -2.05
N ALA A 27 5.96 -1.19 -2.64
CA ALA A 27 4.52 -1.17 -2.38
C ALA A 27 3.85 -2.45 -2.90
N HIS A 28 4.24 -2.94 -4.08
CA HIS A 28 3.75 -4.21 -4.61
C HIS A 28 4.23 -5.41 -3.78
N ALA A 29 5.49 -5.40 -3.33
CA ALA A 29 5.98 -6.41 -2.40
C ALA A 29 5.18 -6.41 -1.08
N LYS A 30 4.80 -5.21 -0.59
CA LYS A 30 3.93 -5.08 0.59
C LYS A 30 2.51 -5.62 0.34
N ILE A 31 1.95 -5.44 -0.87
CA ILE A 31 0.67 -6.07 -1.24
C ILE A 31 0.77 -7.60 -1.15
N GLN A 32 1.83 -8.20 -1.70
CA GLN A 32 2.04 -9.65 -1.63
C GLN A 32 2.19 -10.17 -0.20
N GLU A 33 2.91 -9.42 0.65
CA GLU A 33 3.05 -9.73 2.08
C GLU A 33 1.69 -9.68 2.79
N LEU A 34 0.91 -8.61 2.58
CA LEU A 34 -0.39 -8.41 3.22
C LEU A 34 -1.45 -9.38 2.72
N SER A 35 -1.38 -9.82 1.46
CA SER A 35 -2.24 -10.86 0.90
C SER A 35 -1.82 -12.27 1.34
N ASN A 36 -0.70 -12.42 2.07
CA ASN A 36 -0.13 -13.71 2.42
C ASN A 36 0.04 -14.64 1.21
N GLY A 37 0.44 -14.05 0.06
CA GLY A 37 0.58 -14.75 -1.21
C GLY A 37 -0.72 -15.10 -1.93
N GLN A 38 -1.90 -14.70 -1.41
CA GLN A 38 -3.16 -14.84 -2.15
C GLN A 38 -3.15 -13.97 -3.41
N GLU A 39 -3.84 -14.46 -4.44
CA GLU A 39 -4.03 -13.75 -5.69
C GLU A 39 -4.71 -12.40 -5.45
N PHE A 40 -4.21 -11.39 -6.15
CA PHE A 40 -4.77 -10.04 -6.09
C PHE A 40 -5.81 -9.92 -7.21
N PRO A 41 -7.12 -9.77 -6.89
CA PRO A 41 -8.16 -9.83 -7.90
C PRO A 41 -7.95 -8.78 -8.98
N GLN A 42 -8.12 -9.17 -10.25
CA GLN A 42 -8.19 -8.22 -11.34
C GLN A 42 -9.37 -7.29 -11.13
N THR A 43 -9.14 -6.00 -11.32
CA THR A 43 -10.11 -4.94 -11.07
C THR A 43 -9.76 -3.73 -11.92
N ILE A 44 -10.60 -2.70 -11.91
CA ILE A 44 -10.27 -1.42 -12.54
C ILE A 44 -8.94 -0.90 -11.99
N ALA A 45 -7.99 -0.68 -12.89
CA ALA A 45 -6.63 -0.37 -12.51
C ALA A 45 -5.94 0.52 -13.55
N PHE A 46 -5.09 1.41 -13.08
CA PHE A 46 -4.44 2.41 -13.91
C PHE A 46 -3.08 2.83 -13.36
N THR A 47 -2.27 3.44 -14.21
CA THR A 47 -0.91 3.87 -13.88
C THR A 47 -0.67 5.29 -14.36
N SER A 48 0.27 5.97 -13.72
CA SER A 48 0.87 7.18 -14.30
C SER A 48 1.92 6.88 -15.37
N GLY A 49 2.23 5.61 -15.66
CA GLY A 49 3.30 5.22 -16.57
C GLY A 49 4.71 5.30 -15.96
N ARG A 50 4.84 5.76 -14.71
CA ARG A 50 6.11 5.72 -13.98
C ARG A 50 6.38 4.30 -13.44
N PRO A 51 7.65 3.84 -13.41
CA PRO A 51 7.98 2.50 -12.93
C PRO A 51 7.44 2.19 -11.53
N GLY A 52 6.79 1.03 -11.39
CA GLY A 52 6.23 0.57 -10.12
C GLY A 52 5.06 1.41 -9.59
N ARG A 53 4.42 2.23 -10.44
CA ARG A 53 3.23 3.00 -10.08
C ARG A 53 1.99 2.34 -10.64
N ALA A 54 1.05 2.02 -9.78
CA ALA A 54 -0.26 1.55 -10.17
C ALA A 54 -1.27 1.92 -9.09
N GLN A 55 -2.51 2.04 -9.49
CA GLN A 55 -3.63 2.19 -8.60
C GLN A 55 -4.73 1.22 -8.98
N TYR A 56 -5.35 0.63 -7.96
CA TYR A 56 -6.37 -0.40 -8.10
C TYR A 56 -7.63 0.03 -7.35
N LEU A 57 -8.78 0.02 -8.00
CA LEU A 57 -10.06 0.36 -7.38
C LEU A 57 -10.75 -0.91 -6.89
N PHE A 58 -11.28 -0.88 -5.68
CA PHE A 58 -12.07 -1.98 -5.13
C PHE A 58 -13.32 -1.45 -4.45
N CYS A 59 -14.38 -2.25 -4.47
CA CYS A 59 -15.61 -1.93 -3.78
C CYS A 59 -15.79 -2.78 -2.50
N PHE A 60 -16.49 -2.21 -1.53
CA PHE A 60 -17.10 -2.94 -0.43
C PHE A 60 -18.62 -2.81 -0.60
N PRO A 61 -19.32 -3.89 -1.00
CA PRO A 61 -20.76 -3.84 -1.22
C PRO A 61 -21.53 -3.37 0.02
N GLY A 62 -22.62 -2.64 -0.20
CA GLY A 62 -23.49 -2.15 0.86
C GLY A 62 -23.04 -0.84 1.53
N THR A 63 -23.75 -0.46 2.58
CA THR A 63 -23.59 0.84 3.25
C THR A 63 -23.17 0.70 4.71
N GLY A 64 -22.67 1.79 5.31
CA GLY A 64 -22.35 1.83 6.73
C GLY A 64 -20.93 1.37 7.07
N HIS A 65 -20.06 1.30 6.07
CA HIS A 65 -18.66 0.91 6.22
C HIS A 65 -17.90 1.94 7.06
N LYS A 66 -17.27 1.49 8.16
CA LYS A 66 -16.41 2.33 9.02
C LYS A 66 -14.93 2.13 8.66
N LEU A 67 -14.57 2.51 7.44
CA LEU A 67 -13.22 2.38 6.91
C LEU A 67 -12.47 3.71 6.98
N LYS A 68 -11.18 3.65 7.30
CA LYS A 68 -10.27 4.81 7.32
C LYS A 68 -9.14 4.61 6.32
N SER A 69 -8.75 5.70 5.67
CA SER A 69 -7.56 5.73 4.83
C SER A 69 -6.32 5.37 5.65
N ARG A 70 -5.37 4.67 5.02
CA ARG A 70 -4.12 4.25 5.67
C ARG A 70 -2.95 4.33 4.71
N LYS A 71 -1.85 4.93 5.18
CA LYS A 71 -0.56 4.95 4.49
C LYS A 71 0.40 4.00 5.18
N ILE A 72 1.04 3.14 4.40
CA ILE A 72 2.04 2.17 4.85
C ILE A 72 3.34 2.53 4.13
N PHE A 73 4.34 2.95 4.90
CA PHE A 73 5.69 3.19 4.39
C PHE A 73 6.39 1.85 4.13
N THR A 74 7.07 1.73 2.99
CA THR A 74 7.70 0.48 2.57
C THR A 74 9.21 0.62 2.49
N ALA A 75 9.74 1.24 1.43
CA ALA A 75 11.13 1.64 1.31
C ALA A 75 11.27 3.17 1.36
N ASP A 76 12.49 3.68 1.37
CA ASP A 76 12.76 5.13 1.39
C ASP A 76 12.08 5.82 0.19
N GLY A 77 11.11 6.68 0.48
CA GLY A 77 10.33 7.40 -0.53
C GLY A 77 9.23 6.60 -1.23
N GLU A 78 8.97 5.35 -0.82
CA GLU A 78 7.93 4.48 -1.37
C GLU A 78 6.83 4.19 -0.34
N THR A 79 5.59 4.07 -0.82
CA THR A 79 4.42 3.87 0.05
C THR A 79 3.33 3.03 -0.62
N LEU A 80 2.63 2.24 0.17
CA LEU A 80 1.31 1.72 -0.17
C LEU A 80 0.25 2.57 0.53
N GLU A 81 -0.64 3.22 -0.22
CA GLU A 81 -1.72 4.03 0.35
C GLU A 81 -3.09 3.41 0.04
N LEU A 82 -3.82 3.05 1.08
CA LEU A 82 -5.21 2.63 1.03
C LEU A 82 -6.09 3.86 1.21
N ARG A 83 -6.70 4.33 0.12
CA ARG A 83 -7.51 5.55 0.07
C ARG A 83 -8.98 5.21 0.27
N GLY A 84 -9.56 5.80 1.31
CA GLY A 84 -10.99 5.79 1.58
C GLY A 84 -11.58 7.20 1.57
N THR A 85 -12.63 7.41 2.36
CA THR A 85 -13.40 8.66 2.44
C THR A 85 -12.53 9.91 2.48
N GLY A 86 -12.81 10.84 1.57
CA GLY A 86 -12.18 12.17 1.52
C GLY A 86 -10.83 12.20 0.79
N LEU A 87 -10.31 11.06 0.34
CA LEU A 87 -9.17 11.01 -0.57
C LEU A 87 -9.65 10.81 -2.00
N GLN A 88 -8.91 11.39 -2.94
CA GLN A 88 -9.22 11.34 -4.37
C GLN A 88 -8.12 10.66 -5.17
N SER A 89 -8.50 10.23 -6.37
CA SER A 89 -7.62 9.64 -7.34
C SER A 89 -7.84 10.24 -8.72
N LEU A 90 -6.77 10.45 -9.47
CA LEU A 90 -6.85 10.97 -10.84
C LEU A 90 -7.01 9.79 -11.81
N LEU A 91 -8.13 9.74 -12.52
CA LEU A 91 -8.43 8.67 -13.47
C LEU A 91 -7.83 8.97 -14.85
N PRO A 92 -7.46 7.95 -15.64
CA PRO A 92 -7.25 8.12 -17.07
C PRO A 92 -8.47 8.78 -17.75
N PRO A 93 -8.27 9.62 -18.80
CA PRO A 93 -7.00 10.04 -19.37
C PRO A 93 -6.48 11.38 -18.77
N SER A 94 -6.64 11.63 -17.46
CA SER A 94 -6.20 12.89 -16.84
C SER A 94 -4.70 13.17 -17.09
N PRO A 95 -4.29 14.44 -17.26
CA PRO A 95 -2.90 14.82 -17.45
C PRO A 95 -1.99 14.41 -16.29
N HIS A 96 -0.79 13.99 -16.62
CA HIS A 96 0.29 13.74 -15.68
C HIS A 96 1.56 14.47 -16.14
N PRO A 97 2.23 15.25 -15.27
CA PRO A 97 3.25 16.21 -15.68
C PRO A 97 4.49 15.61 -16.34
N ILE A 98 4.75 14.31 -16.12
CA ILE A 98 5.97 13.64 -16.61
C ILE A 98 5.69 12.71 -17.79
N THR A 99 4.51 12.11 -17.85
CA THR A 99 4.20 11.00 -18.77
C THR A 99 3.05 11.32 -19.73
N GLY A 100 2.61 12.57 -19.74
CA GLY A 100 1.48 13.03 -20.55
C GLY A 100 0.15 12.83 -19.83
N CYS A 101 -0.26 11.57 -19.62
CA CYS A 101 -1.53 11.24 -18.96
C CYS A 101 -1.47 9.94 -18.14
N TYR A 102 -2.44 9.77 -17.23
CA TYR A 102 -2.75 8.49 -16.63
C TYR A 102 -3.35 7.53 -17.67
N GLN A 103 -3.04 6.24 -17.56
CA GLN A 103 -3.41 5.21 -18.52
C GLN A 103 -4.03 4.01 -17.80
N TRP A 104 -5.06 3.39 -18.39
CA TRP A 104 -5.59 2.11 -17.90
C TRP A 104 -4.52 1.02 -18.05
N LEU A 105 -4.45 0.11 -17.08
CA LEU A 105 -3.70 -1.13 -17.29
C LEU A 105 -4.46 -2.03 -18.29
N PRO A 106 -3.76 -2.92 -19.02
CA PRO A 106 -4.41 -3.81 -19.99
C PRO A 106 -5.58 -4.60 -19.38
N GLY A 107 -6.75 -4.58 -20.00
CA GLY A 107 -7.94 -5.30 -19.51
C GLY A 107 -8.51 -4.77 -18.21
N CYS A 108 -8.14 -3.55 -17.80
CA CYS A 108 -8.53 -2.96 -16.52
C CYS A 108 -9.27 -1.63 -16.67
N SER A 109 -9.75 -1.28 -17.87
CA SER A 109 -10.59 -0.09 -18.06
C SER A 109 -12.03 -0.34 -17.57
N PRO A 110 -12.77 0.73 -17.20
CA PRO A 110 -14.18 0.61 -16.81
C PRO A 110 -15.11 0.08 -17.92
N GLU A 111 -14.65 0.06 -19.17
CA GLU A 111 -15.38 -0.52 -20.31
C GLU A 111 -15.15 -2.04 -20.42
N GLU A 112 -14.06 -2.54 -19.83
CA GLU A 112 -13.64 -3.94 -19.89
C GLU A 112 -13.97 -4.72 -18.62
N ILE A 113 -13.94 -4.06 -17.45
CA ILE A 113 -14.12 -4.72 -16.16
C ILE A 113 -14.80 -3.82 -15.12
N GLU A 114 -15.56 -4.43 -14.23
CA GLU A 114 -16.10 -3.76 -13.03
C GLU A 114 -15.07 -3.72 -11.89
N THR A 115 -15.34 -2.90 -10.86
CA THR A 115 -14.56 -2.96 -9.62
C THR A 115 -14.79 -4.29 -8.91
N ALA A 116 -13.71 -5.00 -8.62
CA ALA A 116 -13.78 -6.21 -7.79
C ALA A 116 -14.09 -5.88 -6.32
N ILE A 117 -14.63 -6.86 -5.62
CA ILE A 117 -14.80 -6.80 -4.17
C ILE A 117 -13.43 -6.75 -3.50
N ALA A 118 -13.25 -5.83 -2.56
CA ALA A 118 -12.01 -5.64 -1.84
C ALA A 118 -11.62 -6.91 -1.05
N PRO A 119 -10.37 -7.40 -1.19
CA PRO A 119 -9.86 -8.48 -0.36
C PRO A 119 -9.93 -8.17 1.14
N ASP A 120 -10.12 -9.19 1.98
CA ASP A 120 -10.29 -9.02 3.42
C ASP A 120 -9.10 -8.32 4.10
N TRP A 121 -7.88 -8.56 3.62
CA TRP A 121 -6.70 -7.90 4.15
C TRP A 121 -6.80 -6.37 4.00
N VAL A 122 -7.42 -5.86 2.93
CA VAL A 122 -7.64 -4.42 2.72
C VAL A 122 -8.57 -3.88 3.80
N ARG A 123 -9.68 -4.60 4.06
CA ARG A 123 -10.62 -4.26 5.14
C ARG A 123 -9.90 -4.20 6.47
N VAL A 124 -9.12 -5.23 6.81
CA VAL A 124 -8.35 -5.31 8.06
C VAL A 124 -7.40 -4.12 8.17
N GLN A 125 -6.69 -3.76 7.10
CA GLN A 125 -5.78 -2.62 7.15
C GLN A 125 -6.52 -1.29 7.35
N MET A 126 -7.72 -1.13 6.80
CA MET A 126 -8.53 0.10 6.86
C MET A 126 -9.43 0.21 8.10
N THR A 127 -9.70 -0.88 8.81
CA THR A 127 -10.43 -0.89 10.10
C THR A 127 -9.50 -0.89 11.31
N ALA A 128 -8.27 -1.38 11.17
CA ALA A 128 -7.32 -1.42 12.27
C ALA A 128 -6.98 0.00 12.76
N THR A 129 -7.40 0.30 13.99
CA THR A 129 -6.88 1.46 14.71
C THR A 129 -5.38 1.27 14.85
N ALA A 130 -4.58 2.27 14.46
CA ALA A 130 -3.14 2.22 14.64
C ALA A 130 -2.82 1.83 16.08
N PHE A 131 -2.30 0.62 16.31
CA PHE A 131 -1.68 0.27 17.58
C PHE A 131 -0.46 1.17 17.70
N THR A 132 -0.63 2.29 18.40
CA THR A 132 0.47 3.22 18.65
C THR A 132 1.59 2.45 19.34
N SER A 133 2.70 2.28 18.64
CA SER A 133 3.97 1.69 19.11
C SER A 133 4.56 2.39 20.35
N LYS A 134 3.91 3.46 20.85
CA LYS A 134 4.21 4.12 22.12
C LYS A 134 4.26 3.13 23.30
N LEU A 135 3.47 2.06 23.34
CA LEU A 135 3.52 1.11 24.46
C LEU A 135 4.78 0.23 24.45
N VAL A 136 5.20 -0.28 23.28
CA VAL A 136 6.41 -1.12 23.14
C VAL A 136 7.68 -0.30 23.41
N SER A 137 7.72 0.96 22.93
CA SER A 137 8.87 1.85 23.18
C SER A 137 9.02 2.28 24.64
N ARG A 138 7.92 2.28 25.41
CA ARG A 138 7.90 2.61 26.85
C ARG A 138 8.32 1.42 27.72
N GLN A 139 7.97 0.19 27.33
CA GLN A 139 8.43 -1.02 28.01
C GLN A 139 9.94 -1.28 27.82
N ARG A 140 10.50 -1.08 26.62
CA ARG A 140 11.96 -1.22 26.39
C ARG A 140 12.79 -0.23 27.20
N ARG A 141 12.34 1.03 27.34
CA ARG A 141 13.04 2.06 28.13
C ARG A 141 13.07 1.75 29.63
N ASN A 142 12.03 1.11 30.16
CA ASN A 142 11.95 0.74 31.57
C ASN A 142 12.74 -0.53 31.90
N SER A 143 12.92 -1.44 30.94
CA SER A 143 13.74 -2.64 31.10
C SER A 143 15.24 -2.34 31.04
N LEU A 144 15.69 -1.48 30.11
CA LEU A 144 17.11 -1.11 29.99
C LEU A 144 17.66 -0.31 31.18
N LYS A 145 16.81 0.47 31.87
CA LYS A 145 17.21 1.19 33.09
C LYS A 145 17.41 0.29 34.32
N LYS A 146 16.96 -0.98 34.29
CA LYS A 146 17.07 -1.91 35.41
C LYS A 146 18.25 -2.89 35.31
N ILE A 147 18.97 -2.96 34.18
CA ILE A 147 19.92 -4.05 33.90
C ILE A 147 21.31 -3.55 33.47
N ALA A 148 21.69 -2.30 33.71
CA ALA A 148 23.04 -1.85 33.36
C ALA A 148 24.01 -1.94 34.56
N PRO A 149 24.88 -2.97 34.65
CA PRO A 149 26.15 -2.85 35.37
C PRO A 149 27.19 -2.12 34.49
N PRO A 150 28.29 -1.60 35.05
CA PRO A 150 29.34 -0.95 34.26
C PRO A 150 30.05 -2.00 33.40
N VAL A 151 30.01 -1.83 32.07
CA VAL A 151 30.69 -2.72 31.12
C VAL A 151 32.10 -2.20 30.87
N THR A 152 33.11 -2.98 31.27
CA THR A 152 34.50 -2.83 30.83
C THR A 152 34.64 -3.33 29.39
N LEU A 153 35.26 -2.52 28.53
CA LEU A 153 35.47 -2.82 27.10
C LEU A 153 36.60 -3.85 26.94
N VAL A 154 36.33 -4.93 26.19
CA VAL A 154 37.36 -5.87 25.71
C VAL A 154 37.28 -5.92 24.16
N PRO A 155 38.40 -5.98 23.41
CA PRO A 155 38.36 -5.82 21.96
C PRO A 155 37.89 -7.09 21.23
N VAL A 156 36.98 -6.93 20.27
CA VAL A 156 36.43 -8.00 19.44
C VAL A 156 37.34 -8.28 18.24
N ARG A 157 37.69 -9.56 18.01
CA ARG A 157 38.35 -10.04 16.77
C ARG A 157 37.31 -10.31 15.66
N LYS A 158 37.69 -9.98 14.43
CA LYS A 158 36.87 -10.06 13.20
C LYS A 158 36.54 -11.51 12.80
N ILE A 159 35.31 -11.76 12.35
CA ILE A 159 34.88 -12.98 11.65
C ILE A 159 34.37 -12.56 10.26
N PRO A 160 34.69 -13.28 9.16
CA PRO A 160 34.26 -12.89 7.82
C PRO A 160 32.87 -13.43 7.43
N ALA A 161 32.21 -12.63 6.57
CA ALA A 161 31.02 -12.87 5.75
C ALA A 161 31.22 -14.05 4.74
N GLN A 162 30.27 -14.72 4.09
CA GLN A 162 28.84 -14.55 3.76
C GLN A 162 28.38 -15.83 3.00
N HIS A 163 27.06 -16.05 2.85
CA HIS A 163 26.45 -16.72 1.68
C HIS A 163 25.01 -16.18 1.48
N PRO A 164 24.57 -15.82 0.26
CA PRO A 164 23.21 -15.33 0.04
C PRO A 164 22.26 -16.38 -0.57
N GLN A 165 20.99 -16.28 -0.17
CA GLN A 165 19.84 -17.01 -0.72
C GLN A 165 19.37 -16.45 -2.07
N LYS A 166 18.82 -17.34 -2.90
CA LYS A 166 18.30 -17.10 -4.25
C LYS A 166 17.00 -16.27 -4.23
N LYS A 167 16.90 -15.27 -5.13
CA LYS A 167 15.69 -14.50 -5.41
C LYS A 167 14.92 -15.11 -6.60
N LEU A 168 13.61 -15.31 -6.46
CA LEU A 168 12.70 -15.45 -7.61
C LEU A 168 12.12 -14.07 -7.94
N CYS A 169 12.19 -13.67 -9.20
CA CYS A 169 11.57 -12.45 -9.74
C CYS A 169 10.27 -12.81 -10.45
N TYR A 170 9.19 -12.08 -10.17
CA TYR A 170 8.01 -12.02 -11.05
C TYR A 170 7.86 -10.60 -11.59
N CYS A 171 7.63 -10.52 -12.91
CA CYS A 171 7.59 -9.30 -13.69
C CYS A 171 6.14 -8.78 -13.72
N TRP A 172 5.89 -7.63 -13.11
CA TRP A 172 4.64 -6.90 -13.26
C TRP A 172 4.77 -6.07 -14.55
N ARG A 173 4.16 -6.55 -15.64
CA ARG A 173 3.98 -5.78 -16.88
C ARG A 173 2.64 -5.08 -16.84
#